data_AF-A0A178J7A9-F1
#
_entry.id   AF-A0A178J7A9-F1
#
_cell.length_a   1.000
_cell.length_b   1.000
_cell.length_c   1.000
_cell.angle_alpha   90.00
_cell.angle_beta   90.00
_cell.angle_gamma   90.00
#
_symmetry.space_group_name_H-M   'P 1'
#
loop_
_entity.id
_entity.type
_entity.pdbx_description
1 polymer ?
#
loop_
_entity_poly.entity_id
_entity_poly.type
_entity_poly.pdbx_seq_one_letter_code
_entity_poly.pdbx_strand_id
1 'polypeptide(L)'
;MPTLTLFYDGHCPLCVKEMNKLKGYDTHSQLLLVDTHSPMFDDYPNIDAQKAAKILHAVDDKGTLILGLDAIHCAWKLVGKGWLYAPLRWPLIKPIADWAYIKFANNRYQISKLLTGKAKCDSGQCFR
;
A
#
# COMPACT_ATOMS: atom_id res chain seq x y z
N MET A 1 11.89 16.25 -0.43
CA MET A 1 11.80 14.96 -1.15
C MET A 1 11.02 14.00 -0.28
N PRO A 2 10.13 13.18 -0.85
CA PRO A 2 9.39 12.19 -0.08
C PRO A 2 10.37 11.20 0.55
N THR A 3 10.14 10.84 1.81
CA THR A 3 10.95 9.87 2.55
C THR A 3 10.61 8.43 2.15
N LEU A 4 9.38 8.20 1.66
CA LEU A 4 8.93 6.89 1.24
C LEU A 4 8.00 7.01 0.02
N THR A 5 8.31 6.26 -1.04
CA THR A 5 7.46 6.13 -2.21
C THR A 5 6.71 4.79 -2.14
N LEU A 6 5.38 4.80 -2.18
CA LEU A 6 4.53 3.62 -2.12
C LEU A 6 3.89 3.35 -3.48
N PHE A 7 4.02 2.12 -3.95
CA PHE A 7 3.44 1.63 -5.20
C PHE A 7 2.23 0.76 -4.90
N TYR A 8 1.05 1.18 -5.36
CA TYR A 8 -0.22 0.51 -5.03
C TYR A 8 -1.07 0.26 -6.27
N ASP A 9 -2.00 -0.70 -6.15
CA ASP A 9 -2.99 -1.02 -7.18
C ASP A 9 -4.19 -0.05 -7.10
N GLY A 10 -4.29 0.88 -8.05
CA GLY A 10 -5.40 1.82 -8.18
C GLY A 10 -6.75 1.18 -8.52
N HIS A 11 -6.78 -0.06 -9.01
CA HIS A 11 -8.03 -0.77 -9.28
C HIS A 11 -8.61 -1.47 -8.05
N CYS A 12 -7.87 -1.56 -6.94
CA CYS A 12 -8.34 -2.19 -5.71
C CYS A 12 -8.94 -1.14 -4.74
N PRO A 13 -10.27 -1.11 -4.52
CA PRO A 13 -10.89 -0.11 -3.67
C PRO A 13 -10.37 -0.08 -2.23
N LEU A 14 -10.01 -1.25 -1.67
CA LEU A 14 -9.42 -1.29 -0.34
C LEU A 14 -8.03 -0.66 -0.32
N CYS A 15 -7.19 -0.92 -1.33
CA CYS A 15 -5.87 -0.32 -1.44
C CYS A 15 -5.99 1.21 -1.59
N VAL A 16 -6.83 1.69 -2.51
CA VAL A 16 -7.07 3.12 -2.71
C VAL A 16 -7.58 3.79 -1.43
N LYS A 17 -8.52 3.16 -0.72
CA LYS A 17 -9.04 3.66 0.56
C LYS A 17 -7.94 3.79 1.61
N GLU A 18 -7.03 2.82 1.67
CA GLU A 18 -5.89 2.86 2.58
C GLU A 18 -4.90 3.97 2.22
N MET A 19 -4.57 4.12 0.94
CA MET A 19 -3.70 5.18 0.43
C MET A 19 -4.29 6.58 0.67
N ASN A 20 -5.61 6.75 0.48
CA ASN A 20 -6.31 8.00 0.79
C ASN A 20 -6.28 8.34 2.28
N LYS A 21 -6.40 7.35 3.16
CA LYS A 21 -6.24 7.56 4.61
C LYS A 21 -4.82 8.00 4.95
N LEU A 22 -3.81 7.32 4.41
CA LEU A 22 -2.40 7.69 4.61
C LEU A 22 -2.14 9.13 4.15
N LYS A 23 -2.58 9.48 2.95
CA LYS A 23 -2.46 10.85 2.42
C LYS A 23 -3.15 11.89 3.30
N GLY A 24 -4.29 11.54 3.91
CA GLY A 24 -5.00 12.41 4.86
C GLY A 24 -4.25 12.65 6.18
N TYR A 25 -3.38 11.73 6.58
CA TYR A 25 -2.53 11.87 7.77
C TYR A 25 -1.12 12.40 7.46
N ASP A 26 -0.71 12.39 6.19
CA ASP A 26 0.60 12.90 5.76
C ASP A 26 0.62 14.43 5.71
N THR A 27 0.73 15.06 6.88
CA THR A 27 0.80 16.52 7.02
C THR A 27 2.13 17.11 6.54
N HIS A 28 3.17 16.28 6.40
CA HIS A 28 4.53 16.71 6.06
C HIS A 28 4.93 16.35 4.63
N SER A 29 4.03 15.79 3.81
CA SER A 29 4.32 15.33 2.44
C SER A 29 5.52 14.39 2.39
N GLN A 30 5.63 13.50 3.39
CA GLN A 30 6.70 12.51 3.50
C GLN A 30 6.45 11.29 2.62
N LEU A 31 5.22 11.08 2.17
CA LEU A 31 4.81 9.94 1.36
C LEU A 31 4.55 10.36 -0.09
N LEU A 32 5.14 9.65 -1.03
CA LEU A 32 4.75 9.71 -2.45
C LEU A 32 3.95 8.46 -2.78
N LEU A 33 2.71 8.63 -3.23
CA LEU A 33 1.82 7.53 -3.58
C LEU A 33 1.76 7.41 -5.10
N VAL A 34 2.23 6.28 -5.63
CA VAL A 34 2.32 5.99 -7.06
C VAL A 34 1.38 4.84 -7.40
N ASP A 35 0.39 5.09 -8.24
CA ASP A 35 -0.47 4.04 -8.78
C ASP A 35 0.29 3.28 -9.87
N THR A 36 0.34 1.96 -9.77
CA THR A 36 0.97 1.07 -10.76
C THR A 36 0.33 1.14 -12.15
N HIS A 37 -0.87 1.71 -12.25
CA HIS A 37 -1.58 1.95 -13.51
C HIS A 37 -1.46 3.40 -14.01
N SER A 38 -0.80 4.28 -13.26
CA SER A 38 -0.61 5.68 -13.67
C SER A 38 0.66 5.87 -14.50
N PRO A 39 0.71 6.89 -15.38
CA PRO A 39 1.92 7.24 -16.13
C PRO A 39 3.13 7.57 -15.24
N MET A 40 2.89 7.99 -13.99
CA MET A 40 3.95 8.27 -13.01
C MET A 40 4.75 7.01 -12.62
N PHE A 41 4.21 5.82 -12.89
CA PHE A 41 4.94 4.57 -12.68
C PHE A 41 6.08 4.38 -13.68
N ASP A 42 6.01 5.00 -14.86
CA ASP A 42 7.04 4.87 -15.90
C ASP A 42 8.40 5.42 -15.47
N ASP A 43 8.42 6.31 -14.47
CA ASP A 43 9.63 6.83 -13.83
C ASP A 43 10.36 5.78 -12.96
N TYR A 44 9.77 4.59 -12.75
CA TYR A 44 10.28 3.54 -11.87
C TYR A 44 10.45 2.19 -12.59
N PRO A 45 11.32 2.10 -13.61
CA PRO A 45 11.50 0.89 -14.43
C PRO A 45 12.06 -0.32 -13.63
N ASN A 46 12.63 -0.07 -12.45
CA ASN A 46 13.16 -1.11 -11.56
C ASN A 46 12.07 -1.82 -10.75
N ILE A 47 10.83 -1.32 -10.75
CA ILE A 47 9.71 -1.91 -10.04
C ILE A 47 8.81 -2.64 -11.05
N ASP A 48 8.49 -3.89 -10.74
CA ASP A 48 7.59 -4.70 -11.56
C ASP A 48 6.13 -4.36 -11.20
N ALA A 49 5.40 -3.74 -12.14
CA ALA A 49 4.01 -3.33 -11.95
C ALA A 49 3.10 -4.49 -11.52
N GLN A 50 3.29 -5.70 -12.05
CA GLN A 50 2.45 -6.85 -11.70
C GLN A 50 2.70 -7.30 -10.27
N LYS A 51 3.97 -7.28 -9.83
CA LYS A 51 4.32 -7.59 -8.44
C LYS A 51 3.85 -6.50 -7.49
N ALA A 52 4.01 -5.22 -7.85
CA ALA A 52 3.56 -4.07 -7.06
C ALA A 52 2.03 -3.99 -6.95
N ALA A 53 1.30 -4.40 -7.99
CA ALA A 53 -0.16 -4.51 -7.93
C ALA A 53 -0.62 -5.67 -7.03
N LYS A 54 0.21 -6.69 -6.81
CA LYS A 54 -0.12 -7.85 -5.97
C LYS A 54 0.27 -7.65 -4.52
N ILE A 55 1.50 -7.22 -4.28
CA ILE A 55 2.09 -6.97 -2.97
C ILE A 55 2.45 -5.50 -2.94
N LEU A 56 2.09 -4.78 -1.88
CA LEU A 56 2.43 -3.36 -1.71
C LEU A 56 3.96 -3.21 -1.73
N HIS A 57 4.49 -2.43 -2.66
CA HIS A 57 5.92 -2.10 -2.68
C HIS A 57 6.09 -0.69 -2.13
N ALA A 58 7.18 -0.48 -1.41
CA ALA A 58 7.63 0.85 -1.04
C ALA A 58 9.14 0.95 -1.23
N VAL A 59 9.61 2.13 -1.59
CA VAL A 59 11.03 2.45 -1.72
C VAL A 59 11.32 3.64 -0.81
N ASP A 60 12.28 3.49 0.10
CA ASP A 60 12.72 4.58 0.96
C ASP A 60 13.65 5.56 0.23
N ASP A 61 14.02 6.65 0.91
CA ASP A 61 14.95 7.67 0.41
C ASP A 61 16.36 7.14 0.10
N LYS A 62 16.71 5.94 0.57
CA LYS A 62 17.96 5.25 0.31
C LYS A 62 17.88 4.25 -0.84
N GLY A 63 16.70 4.09 -1.46
CA GLY A 63 16.48 3.11 -2.52
C GLY A 63 16.23 1.68 -2.02
N THR A 64 15.98 1.49 -0.72
CA THR A 64 15.67 0.18 -0.14
C THR A 64 14.24 -0.22 -0.49
N LEU A 65 14.09 -1.40 -1.10
CA LEU A 65 12.78 -1.98 -1.39
C LEU A 65 12.18 -2.65 -0.14
N ILE A 66 10.99 -2.20 0.26
CA ILE A 66 10.21 -2.70 1.39
C ILE A 66 8.89 -3.24 0.85
N LEU A 67 8.43 -4.39 1.33
CA LEU A 67 7.27 -5.10 0.77
C LEU A 67 6.18 -5.38 1.80
N GLY A 68 4.93 -5.47 1.31
CA GLY A 68 3.78 -5.98 2.06
C GLY A 68 3.46 -5.21 3.34
N LEU A 69 3.32 -5.95 4.45
CA LEU A 69 3.00 -5.34 5.74
C LEU A 69 4.15 -4.52 6.34
N ASP A 70 5.40 -4.75 5.91
CA ASP A 70 6.50 -3.89 6.33
C ASP A 70 6.39 -2.51 5.65
N ALA A 71 5.99 -2.47 4.37
CA ALA A 71 5.79 -1.23 3.63
C ALA A 71 4.68 -0.38 4.24
N ILE A 72 3.53 -0.99 4.57
CA ILE A 72 2.40 -0.27 5.19
C ILE A 72 2.79 0.23 6.59
N HIS A 73 3.47 -0.59 7.40
CA HIS A 73 3.92 -0.18 8.73
C HIS A 73 4.90 1.00 8.66
N CYS A 74 5.85 1.00 7.72
CA CYS A 74 6.75 2.13 7.50
C CYS A 74 5.98 3.40 7.12
N ALA A 75 5.01 3.32 6.20
CA ALA A 75 4.18 4.46 5.82
C ALA A 75 3.41 5.04 7.01
N TRP A 76 2.75 4.19 7.80
CA TRP A 76 2.01 4.62 8.98
C TRP A 76 2.91 5.17 10.08
N LYS A 77 4.13 4.64 10.20
CA LYS A 77 5.15 5.15 11.12
C LYS A 77 5.57 6.57 10.77
N LEU A 78 5.74 6.89 9.48
CA LEU A 78 6.10 8.24 9.01
C LEU A 78 5.01 9.26 9.34
N VAL A 79 3.73 8.91 9.16
CA VAL A 79 2.61 9.80 9.53
C VAL A 79 2.27 9.79 11.03
N GLY A 80 3.20 9.33 11.89
CA GLY A 80 3.06 9.37 13.35
C GLY A 80 2.07 8.35 13.95
N LYS A 81 1.62 7.37 13.17
CA LYS A 81 0.59 6.37 13.55
C LYS A 81 1.07 4.93 13.39
N GLY A 82 2.38 4.71 13.43
CA GLY A 82 2.98 3.38 13.30
C GLY A 82 2.46 2.39 14.35
N TRP A 83 2.05 2.87 15.53
CA TRP A 83 1.47 2.05 16.61
C TRP A 83 0.23 1.25 16.19
N LEU A 84 -0.52 1.70 15.18
CA LEU A 84 -1.68 0.98 14.64
C LEU A 84 -1.28 -0.34 13.97
N TYR A 85 -0.11 -0.34 13.31
CA TYR A 85 0.42 -1.47 12.56
C TYR A 85 1.57 -2.19 13.29
N ALA A 86 2.08 -1.63 14.39
CA ALA A 86 3.17 -2.21 15.16
C ALA A 86 2.87 -3.63 15.71
N PRO A 87 1.66 -3.95 16.22
CA PRO A 87 1.35 -5.31 16.69
C PRO A 87 1.49 -6.37 15.59
N LEU A 88 1.20 -6.02 14.33
CA LEU A 88 1.35 -6.92 13.18
C LEU A 88 2.81 -7.27 12.88
N ARG A 89 3.77 -6.55 13.47
CA ARG A 89 5.22 -6.78 13.29
C ARG A 89 5.88 -7.44 14.49
N TRP A 90 5.14 -7.78 15.54
CA TRP A 90 5.70 -8.54 16.67
C TRP A 90 6.16 -9.93 16.22
N PRO A 91 7.26 -10.47 16.75
CA PRO A 91 7.89 -11.69 16.24
C PRO A 91 6.94 -12.90 16.22
N LEU A 92 5.98 -12.96 17.16
CA LEU A 92 4.97 -14.02 17.22
C LEU A 92 3.80 -13.82 16.26
N ILE A 93 3.43 -12.56 15.98
CA ILE A 93 2.26 -12.21 15.16
C ILE A 93 2.63 -12.07 13.69
N LYS A 94 3.82 -11.53 13.42
CA LYS A 94 4.40 -11.32 12.09
C LYS A 94 4.19 -12.48 11.12
N PRO A 95 4.56 -13.74 11.44
CA PRO A 95 4.38 -14.84 10.48
C PRO A 95 2.90 -15.08 10.13
N ILE A 96 2.00 -14.94 11.10
CA ILE A 96 0.55 -15.10 10.90
C ILE A 96 0.00 -13.92 10.08
N ALA A 97 0.42 -12.70 10.40
CA ALA A 97 0.01 -11.49 9.70
C ALA A 97 0.49 -11.49 8.24
N ASP A 98 1.74 -11.89 7.98
CA ASP A 98 2.30 -11.97 6.63
C ASP A 98 1.58 -13.05 5.81
N TRP A 99 1.26 -14.20 6.42
CA TRP A 99 0.46 -15.23 5.77
C TRP A 99 -0.96 -14.74 5.44
N ALA A 100 -1.63 -14.08 6.39
CA ALA A 100 -2.96 -13.49 6.19
C ALA A 100 -2.92 -12.40 5.10
N TYR A 101 -1.87 -11.59 5.07
CA TYR A 101 -1.64 -10.58 4.05
C TYR A 101 -1.48 -11.21 2.66
N ILE A 102 -0.73 -12.30 2.50
CA ILE A 102 -0.60 -13.00 1.22
C ILE A 102 -1.96 -13.55 0.76
N LYS A 103 -2.76 -14.11 1.69
CA LYS A 103 -4.13 -14.54 1.37
C LYS A 103 -5.00 -13.37 0.96
N PHE A 104 -4.86 -12.22 1.62
CA PHE A 104 -5.53 -10.98 1.24
C PHE A 104 -5.12 -10.52 -0.16
N ALA A 105 -3.82 -10.39 -0.43
CA ALA A 105 -3.23 -9.96 -1.69
C ALA A 105 -3.71 -10.80 -2.89
N ASN A 106 -3.82 -12.11 -2.70
CA ASN A 106 -4.33 -13.04 -3.72
C ASN A 106 -5.84 -12.90 -3.95
N ASN A 107 -6.62 -12.53 -2.92
CA ASN A 107 -8.08 -12.41 -3.00
C ASN A 107 -8.54 -10.93 -2.93
N ARG A 108 -7.66 -9.99 -3.24
CA ARG A 108 -7.83 -8.56 -2.94
C ARG A 108 -9.13 -7.98 -3.47
N TYR A 109 -9.55 -8.36 -4.68
CA TYR A 109 -10.80 -7.90 -5.29
C TYR A 109 -12.04 -8.44 -4.58
N GLN A 110 -12.02 -9.71 -4.14
CA GLN A 110 -13.14 -10.30 -3.41
C GLN A 110 -13.25 -9.72 -2.00
N ILE A 111 -12.12 -9.58 -1.31
CA ILE A 111 -12.08 -9.00 0.04
C ILE A 111 -12.42 -7.51 -0.01
N SER A 112 -11.92 -6.79 -1.03
CA SER A 112 -12.33 -5.41 -1.28
C SER A 112 -13.84 -5.33 -1.51
N LYS A 113 -14.43 -6.23 -2.32
CA LYS A 113 -15.89 -6.30 -2.52
C LYS A 113 -16.63 -6.49 -1.20
N LEU A 114 -16.15 -7.39 -0.36
CA LEU A 114 -16.76 -7.67 0.94
C LEU A 114 -16.67 -6.48 1.91
N LEU A 115 -15.50 -5.82 1.99
CA LEU A 115 -15.24 -4.76 2.98
C LEU A 115 -15.65 -3.36 2.53
N THR A 116 -15.65 -3.09 1.23
CA THR A 116 -15.96 -1.77 0.65
C THR A 116 -17.26 -1.76 -0.16
N GLY A 117 -17.88 -2.93 -0.38
CA GLY A 117 -19.04 -3.08 -1.26
C GLY A 117 -18.70 -3.05 -2.75
N LYS A 118 -17.45 -2.75 -3.14
CA LYS A 118 -17.01 -2.61 -4.54
C LYS A 118 -15.87 -3.58 -4.85
N ALA A 119 -15.97 -4.25 -6.01
CA ALA A 119 -14.94 -5.18 -6.45
C ALA A 119 -13.77 -4.48 -7.16
N LYS A 120 -14.01 -3.37 -7.86
CA LYS A 120 -13.01 -2.62 -8.63
C LYS A 120 -13.31 -1.12 -8.59
N CYS A 121 -12.26 -0.31 -8.70
CA CYS A 121 -12.35 1.11 -9.02
C CYS A 121 -12.04 1.33 -10.49
N ASP A 122 -12.68 2.30 -11.10
CA ASP A 122 -12.38 2.71 -12.46
C ASP A 122 -11.46 3.93 -12.38
N SER A 123 -10.33 3.89 -13.08
CA SER A 123 -9.43 5.05 -13.23
C SER A 123 -8.98 5.71 -11.90
N GLY A 124 -8.61 4.91 -10.89
CA GLY A 124 -8.08 5.40 -9.61
C GLY A 124 -9.08 6.14 -8.71
N GLN A 125 -10.35 6.24 -9.11
CA GLN A 125 -11.41 6.87 -8.34
C GLN A 125 -12.46 5.83 -7.92
N CYS A 126 -12.58 5.61 -6.62
CA CYS A 126 -13.53 4.66 -6.05
C CYS A 126 -14.88 5.31 -5.69
N PHE A 127 -15.11 6.57 -6.08
CA PHE A 127 -16.24 7.38 -5.63
C PHE A 127 -17.31 7.54 -6.71
N ARG A 128 -18.55 7.29 -6.30
CA ARG A 128 -19.65 8.21 -6.50
C ARG A 128 -20.29 8.39 -5.12
#